data_AF-A0A7S2FUI4-F1
#
_entry.id   AF-A0A7S2FUI4-F1
#
_cell.length_a   1.000
_cell.length_b   1.000
_cell.length_c   1.000
_cell.angle_alpha   90.00
_cell.angle_beta   90.00
_cell.angle_gamma   90.00
#
_symmetry.space_group_name_H-M   'P 1'
#
loop_
_entity.id
_entity.type
_entity.pdbx_description
1 polymer ?
#
loop_
_entity_poly.entity_id
_entity_poly.type
_entity_poly.pdbx_seq_one_letter_code
_entity_poly.pdbx_strand_id
1 'polypeptide(L)'
;FAVLEDRQARILSYALVHGLYAKLLFWPTFLCYDYSLDAVPFVQNLEDLRLMLPVASYLAFAQLLCCALTSLRPQRQATKLREGPIIGAATILLSFMPMANVLFPVGTVIGE
;
A
#
# COMPACT_ATOMS: atom_id res chain seq x y z
N PHE A 1 -24.12 -5.17 -17.62
CA PHE A 1 -23.78 -3.95 -16.89
C PHE A 1 -23.34 -4.21 -15.45
N ALA A 2 -23.84 -5.25 -14.75
CA ALA A 2 -23.38 -5.64 -13.40
C ALA A 2 -21.88 -6.00 -13.28
N VAL A 3 -21.29 -6.66 -14.28
CA VAL A 3 -19.86 -7.07 -14.27
C VAL A 3 -18.88 -5.88 -14.25
N LEU A 4 -19.31 -4.69 -14.70
CA LEU A 4 -18.46 -3.49 -14.68
C LEU A 4 -18.49 -2.79 -13.31
N GLU A 5 -19.64 -2.82 -12.61
CA GLU A 5 -19.73 -2.41 -11.20
C GLU A 5 -18.87 -3.30 -10.31
N ASP A 6 -18.89 -4.62 -10.54
CA ASP A 6 -18.02 -5.57 -9.83
C ASP A 6 -16.54 -5.23 -10.01
N ARG A 7 -16.11 -4.81 -11.20
CA ARG A 7 -14.70 -4.51 -11.47
C ARG A 7 -14.24 -3.26 -10.74
N GLN A 8 -15.05 -2.20 -10.73
CA GLN A 8 -14.72 -0.96 -10.04
C GLN A 8 -14.69 -1.16 -8.53
N ALA A 9 -15.73 -1.78 -7.98
CA ALA A 9 -15.80 -2.08 -6.56
C ALA A 9 -14.66 -3.03 -6.13
N ARG A 10 -14.30 -4.02 -6.97
CA ARG A 10 -13.13 -4.87 -6.73
C ARG A 10 -11.81 -4.09 -6.69
N ILE A 11 -11.61 -3.15 -7.61
CA ILE A 11 -10.40 -2.30 -7.61
C ILE A 11 -10.35 -1.44 -6.34
N LEU A 12 -11.48 -0.88 -5.92
CA LEU A 12 -11.57 -0.06 -4.71
C LEU A 12 -11.33 -0.88 -3.44
N SER A 13 -11.91 -2.07 -3.35
CA SER A 13 -11.67 -3.01 -2.26
C SER A 13 -10.19 -3.41 -2.20
N TYR A 14 -9.56 -3.72 -3.35
CA TYR A 14 -8.12 -3.96 -3.41
C TYR A 14 -7.31 -2.76 -2.92
N ALA A 15 -7.65 -1.55 -3.37
CA ALA A 15 -6.96 -0.34 -2.95
C ALA A 15 -7.06 -0.16 -1.43
N LEU A 16 -8.26 -0.34 -0.84
CA LEU A 16 -8.46 -0.24 0.60
C LEU A 16 -7.61 -1.25 1.37
N VAL A 17 -7.53 -2.50 0.92
CA VAL A 17 -6.65 -3.54 1.51
C VAL A 17 -5.19 -3.09 1.50
N HIS A 18 -4.70 -2.51 0.40
CA HIS A 18 -3.33 -1.98 0.35
C HIS A 18 -3.11 -0.85 1.35
N GLY A 19 -4.08 0.05 1.52
CA GLY A 19 -4.03 1.10 2.53
C GLY A 19 -4.03 0.55 3.95
N LEU A 20 -4.79 -0.52 4.19
CA LEU A 20 -4.82 -1.22 5.47
C LEU A 20 -3.46 -1.86 5.77
N TYR A 21 -2.86 -2.58 4.83
CA TYR A 21 -1.53 -3.13 4.99
C TYR A 21 -0.46 -2.06 5.18
N ALA A 22 -0.57 -0.91 4.50
CA ALA A 22 0.32 0.21 4.73
C ALA A 22 0.19 0.76 6.16
N LYS A 23 -1.03 0.86 6.68
CA LYS A 23 -1.26 1.21 8.09
C LYS A 23 -0.61 0.19 9.03
N LEU A 24 -0.76 -1.10 8.78
CA LEU A 24 -0.17 -2.15 9.62
C LEU A 24 1.37 -2.14 9.58
N LEU A 25 1.97 -1.71 8.47
CA LEU A 25 3.42 -1.52 8.36
C LEU A 25 3.96 -0.50 9.37
N PHE A 26 3.19 0.57 9.65
CA PHE A 26 3.55 1.60 10.63
C PHE A 26 3.04 1.29 12.04
N TRP A 27 1.86 0.66 12.15
CA TRP A 27 1.19 0.43 13.41
C TRP A 27 0.44 -0.92 13.38
N PRO A 28 1.10 -2.01 13.80
CA PRO A 28 0.54 -3.36 13.73
C PRO A 28 -0.43 -3.60 14.89
N THR A 29 -1.65 -3.08 14.78
CA THR A 29 -2.73 -3.39 15.73
C THR A 29 -3.86 -4.15 15.05
N PHE A 30 -4.34 -5.21 15.71
CA PHE A 30 -5.47 -6.05 15.30
C PHE A 30 -5.30 -6.75 13.94
N LEU A 31 -4.23 -7.56 13.82
CA LEU A 31 -3.97 -8.40 12.64
C LEU A 31 -4.80 -9.71 12.63
N CYS A 32 -5.34 -10.14 13.78
CA CYS A 32 -5.92 -11.48 13.94
C CYS A 32 -7.25 -11.74 13.20
N TYR A 33 -7.82 -10.72 12.54
CA TYR A 33 -9.12 -10.81 11.86
C TYR A 33 -9.02 -10.74 10.33
N ASP A 34 -7.83 -10.63 9.74
CA ASP A 34 -7.58 -10.39 8.30
C ASP A 34 -8.11 -11.50 7.34
N TYR A 35 -8.63 -12.61 7.88
CA TYR A 35 -9.09 -13.78 7.11
C TYR A 35 -10.48 -14.30 7.52
N SER A 36 -11.28 -13.51 8.24
CA SER A 36 -12.69 -13.87 8.44
C SER A 36 -13.50 -13.44 7.21
N LEU A 37 -14.47 -14.27 6.80
CA LEU A 37 -15.53 -13.89 5.85
C LEU A 37 -16.08 -12.50 6.23
N ASP A 38 -16.05 -11.54 5.29
CA ASP A 38 -16.43 -10.12 5.47
C ASP A 38 -15.51 -9.24 6.34
N ALA A 39 -14.26 -9.63 6.62
CA ALA A 39 -13.35 -8.82 7.44
C ALA A 39 -13.05 -7.44 6.83
N VAL A 40 -13.01 -7.34 5.50
CA VAL A 40 -12.81 -6.08 4.78
C VAL A 40 -14.10 -5.74 4.03
N PRO A 41 -14.88 -4.77 4.52
CA PRO A 41 -16.16 -4.43 3.92
C PRO A 41 -15.97 -3.87 2.51
N PHE A 42 -16.81 -4.34 1.61
CA PHE A 42 -16.79 -4.00 0.20
C PHE A 42 -17.10 -2.51 -0.01
N VAL A 43 -16.22 -1.81 -0.73
CA VAL A 43 -16.42 -0.38 -1.01
C VAL A 43 -17.16 -0.23 -2.33
N GLN A 44 -18.42 0.17 -2.25
CA GLN A 44 -19.27 0.43 -3.43
C GLN A 44 -19.22 1.91 -3.87
N ASN A 45 -18.88 2.82 -2.96
CA ASN A 45 -18.92 4.27 -3.20
C ASN A 45 -17.52 4.90 -3.09
N LEU A 46 -17.19 5.77 -4.04
CA LEU A 46 -15.92 6.53 -4.07
C LEU A 46 -15.82 7.59 -2.97
N GLU A 47 -16.96 8.02 -2.40
CA GLU A 47 -17.04 9.05 -1.35
C GLU A 47 -16.81 8.50 0.07
N ASP A 48 -16.49 7.21 0.20
CA ASP A 48 -16.21 6.64 1.50
C ASP A 48 -14.90 7.23 2.07
N LEU A 49 -14.98 7.84 3.25
CA LEU A 49 -13.83 8.43 3.97
C LEU A 49 -12.69 7.43 4.15
N ARG A 50 -13.02 6.14 4.14
CA ARG A 50 -12.06 5.04 4.27
C ARG A 50 -11.11 4.93 3.09
N LEU A 51 -11.49 5.44 1.92
CA LEU A 51 -10.62 5.53 0.75
C LEU A 51 -9.51 6.57 0.92
N MET A 52 -9.58 7.45 1.92
CA MET A 52 -8.48 8.37 2.23
C MET A 52 -7.24 7.64 2.73
N LEU A 53 -7.40 6.50 3.40
CA LEU A 53 -6.29 5.70 3.92
C LEU A 53 -5.37 5.17 2.80
N PRO A 54 -5.88 4.48 1.76
CA PRO A 54 -5.04 4.04 0.66
C PRO A 54 -4.48 5.20 -0.17
N VAL A 55 -5.24 6.28 -0.37
CA VAL A 55 -4.73 7.49 -1.04
C VAL A 55 -3.53 8.07 -0.29
N ALA A 56 -3.64 8.22 1.04
CA ALA A 56 -2.55 8.70 1.87
C ALA A 56 -1.33 7.77 1.82
N SER A 57 -1.54 6.44 1.83
CA SER A 57 -0.43 5.50 1.72
C SER A 57 0.27 5.59 0.36
N TYR A 58 -0.47 5.65 -0.74
CA TYR A 58 0.13 5.79 -2.08
C TYR A 58 0.90 7.11 -2.22
N LEU A 59 0.38 8.21 -1.67
CA LEU A 59 1.10 9.48 -1.64
C LEU A 59 2.39 9.39 -0.81
N ALA A 60 2.35 8.73 0.35
CA ALA A 60 3.55 8.53 1.18
C ALA A 60 4.62 7.70 0.45
N PHE A 61 4.23 6.60 -0.20
CA PHE A 61 5.15 5.80 -1.01
C PHE A 61 5.71 6.58 -2.20
N ALA A 62 4.87 7.38 -2.89
CA ALA A 62 5.32 8.23 -3.99
C ALA A 62 6.35 9.27 -3.52
N GLN A 63 6.11 9.92 -2.37
CA GLN A 63 7.06 10.85 -1.77
C GLN A 63 8.39 10.16 -1.40
N LEU A 64 8.34 8.97 -0.79
CA LEU A 64 9.53 8.18 -0.48
C LEU A 64 10.34 7.82 -1.74
N LEU A 65 9.67 7.41 -2.82
CA LEU A 65 10.27 7.17 -4.12
C LEU A 65 10.91 8.44 -4.70
N CYS A 66 10.20 9.58 -4.67
CA CYS A 66 10.75 10.86 -5.12
C CYS A 66 12.00 11.27 -4.31
N CYS A 67 11.97 11.09 -2.98
CA CYS A 67 13.11 11.35 -2.10
C CYS A 67 14.30 10.43 -2.41
N ALA A 68 14.06 9.15 -2.66
CA ALA A 68 15.09 8.20 -3.06
C ALA A 68 15.71 8.57 -4.43
N LEU A 69 14.88 8.88 -5.43
CA LEU A 69 15.33 9.28 -6.77
C LEU A 69 16.09 10.61 -6.78
N THR A 70 15.65 11.58 -6.00
CA THR A 70 16.38 12.86 -5.85
C THR A 70 17.71 12.67 -5.11
N SER A 71 17.78 11.73 -4.17
CA SER A 71 19.02 11.37 -3.46
C SER A 71 20.04 10.67 -4.37
N LEU A 72 19.57 9.93 -5.39
CA LEU A 72 20.41 9.29 -6.41
C LEU A 72 21.01 10.26 -7.45
N ARG A 73 20.54 11.51 -7.53
CA ARG A 73 21.13 12.49 -8.46
C ARG A 73 22.58 12.80 -8.06
N PRO A 74 23.54 12.77 -9.01
CA PRO A 74 24.96 12.95 -8.71
C PRO A 74 25.23 14.40 -8.27
N GLN A 75 25.24 14.62 -6.96
CA GLN A 75 25.68 15.86 -6.34
C GLN A 75 27.01 15.61 -5.65
N ARG A 76 28.07 16.25 -6.17
CA ARG A 76 29.50 15.97 -5.97
C ARG A 76 30.05 15.93 -4.53
N GLN A 77 29.26 16.13 -3.47
CA GLN A 77 29.84 16.45 -2.15
C GLN A 77 29.13 15.91 -0.89
N ALA A 78 28.09 15.09 -1.01
CA ALA A 78 27.31 14.64 0.17
C ALA A 78 27.02 13.13 0.18
N THR A 79 28.00 12.30 -0.15
CA THR A 79 27.82 10.84 -0.30
C THR A 79 27.51 10.12 1.03
N LYS A 80 28.07 10.57 2.17
CA LYS A 80 27.88 9.88 3.47
C LYS A 80 26.51 10.08 4.14
N LEU A 81 25.79 11.17 3.85
CA LEU A 81 24.50 11.46 4.51
C LEU A 81 23.28 10.97 3.70
N ARG A 82 23.48 10.48 2.46
CA ARG A 82 22.41 10.07 1.55
C ARG A 82 22.08 8.57 1.60
N GLU A 83 22.95 7.74 2.17
CA GLU A 83 22.72 6.29 2.24
C GLU A 83 21.55 5.93 3.17
N GLY A 84 21.42 6.63 4.30
CA GLY A 84 20.34 6.41 5.28
C GLY A 84 18.92 6.44 4.69
N PRO A 85 18.49 7.51 3.99
CA PRO A 85 17.16 7.58 3.42
C PRO A 85 16.93 6.58 2.28
N ILE A 86 17.95 6.23 1.50
CA ILE A 86 17.83 5.24 0.42
C ILE A 86 17.64 3.83 0.98
N ILE A 87 18.45 3.46 1.98
CA ILE A 87 18.36 2.15 2.64
C ILE A 87 17.02 2.04 3.37
N GLY A 88 16.60 3.07 4.10
CA GLY A 88 15.31 3.09 4.80
C GLY A 88 14.12 2.95 3.84
N ALA A 89 14.13 3.67 2.72
CA ALA A 89 13.11 3.53 1.69
C ALA A 89 13.11 2.12 1.07
N ALA A 90 14.29 1.54 0.81
CA ALA A 90 14.41 0.18 0.29
C ALA A 90 13.87 -0.86 1.28
N THR A 91 14.18 -0.76 2.57
CA THR A 91 13.67 -1.67 3.60
C THR A 91 12.15 -1.61 3.70
N ILE A 92 11.56 -0.41 3.72
CA ILE A 92 10.11 -0.22 3.78
C ILE A 92 9.42 -0.83 2.54
N LEU A 93 9.92 -0.52 1.34
CA LEU A 93 9.36 -1.05 0.09
C LEU A 93 9.49 -2.57 -0.01
N LEU A 94 10.64 -3.12 0.40
CA LEU A 94 10.91 -4.55 0.36
C LEU A 94 10.02 -5.32 1.35
N SER A 95 9.74 -4.77 2.53
CA SER A 95 8.82 -5.37 3.51
C SER A 95 7.35 -5.23 3.09
N PHE A 96 6.98 -4.13 2.42
CA PHE A 96 5.60 -3.90 1.97
C PHE A 96 5.20 -4.79 0.79
N MET A 97 6.08 -5.02 -0.18
CA MET A 97 5.79 -5.84 -1.38
C MET A 97 5.23 -7.25 -1.11
N PRO A 98 5.83 -8.08 -0.23
CA PRO A 98 5.29 -9.40 0.08
C PRO A 98 3.99 -9.30 0.89
N MET A 99 3.88 -8.33 1.80
CA MET A 99 2.68 -8.13 2.62
C MET A 99 1.46 -7.71 1.78
N ALA A 100 1.67 -6.84 0.79
CA ALA A 100 0.62 -6.36 -0.09
C ALA A 100 0.22 -7.37 -1.17
N ASN A 101 0.79 -8.59 -1.16
CA ASN A 101 0.56 -9.62 -2.17
C ASN A 101 0.82 -9.13 -3.61
N VAL A 102 1.67 -8.10 -3.78
CA VAL A 102 2.02 -7.53 -5.09
C VAL A 102 2.93 -8.49 -5.87
N LEU A 103 3.82 -9.19 -5.17
CA LEU A 103 4.71 -10.20 -5.75
C LEU A 103 4.01 -11.55 -5.95
N PHE A 104 3.11 -11.91 -5.04
CA PHE A 104 2.39 -13.17 -5.03
C PHE A 104 0.90 -12.90 -4.81
N PRO A 105 0.14 -12.59 -5.87
CA PRO A 105 -1.28 -12.29 -5.74
C PRO A 105 -2.02 -13.54 -5.28
N VAL A 106 -2.43 -13.54 -4.01
CA VAL A 106 -3.25 -14.63 -3.45
C VAL A 106 -4.70 -14.37 -3.83
N GLY A 107 -5.28 -15.26 -4.62
CA GLY A 107 -6.67 -15.14 -5.09
C GLY A 107 -7.72 -15.26 -3.99
N THR A 108 -7.33 -15.60 -2.76
CA THR A 108 -8.24 -15.84 -1.62
C THR A 108 -8.76 -14.57 -0.98
N VAL A 109 -8.17 -13.40 -1.24
CA VAL A 109 -8.60 -12.13 -0.62
C VAL A 109 -10.01 -11.69 -1.09
N ILE A 110 -10.42 -12.13 -2.29
CA ILE A 110 -11.72 -11.78 -2.92
C ILE A 110 -12.40 -13.06 -3.45
N GLY A 111 -11.97 -14.23 -2.98
CA GLY A 111 -12.52 -15.53 -3.38
C GLY A 111 -13.86 -15.88 -2.71
N GLU A 112 -14.43 -14.94 -1.96
CA GLU A 112 -15.72 -15.01 -1.27
C GLU A 112 -16.62 -13.84 -1.66
#